data_AF-A0A2N0LQ99-F1
#
_entry.id   AF-A0A2N0LQ99-F1
#
_cell.length_a   1.000
_cell.length_b   1.000
_cell.length_c   1.000
_cell.angle_alpha   90.00
_cell.angle_beta   90.00
_cell.angle_gamma   90.00
#
_symmetry.space_group_name_H-M   'P 1'
#
loop_
_entity.id
_entity.type
_entity.pdbx_description
1 polymer ?
#
loop_
_entity_poly.entity_id
_entity_poly.type
_entity_poly.pdbx_seq_one_letter_code
_entity_poly.pdbx_strand_id
1 'polypeptide(L)'
;MLLDVRQAAEQVLRHAKSILVIGYSFTENDEYISRMFSRAVEADADKDIFVLDLESAPADRFRQFLTTHAQNFDSDNRIFDFVGDGEETLPLLLQGPTNGLAGLDVGKPKTRKRRRATANLK
;
A
#
# COMPACT_ATOMS: atom_id res chain seq x y z
N MET A 1 3.26 28.92 3.97
CA MET A 1 4.22 28.07 3.24
C MET A 1 4.17 26.60 3.65
N LEU A 2 4.46 26.20 4.89
CA LEU A 2 4.33 24.78 5.30
C LEU A 2 2.88 24.25 5.28
N LEU A 3 1.91 25.11 5.60
CA LEU A 3 0.48 24.77 5.53
C LEU A 3 0.04 24.43 4.10
N ASP A 4 0.61 25.12 3.12
CA ASP A 4 0.20 25.04 1.72
C ASP A 4 0.68 23.73 1.08
N VAL A 5 1.91 23.32 1.37
CA VAL A 5 2.47 22.03 0.90
C VAL A 5 1.67 20.85 1.46
N ARG A 6 1.31 20.93 2.74
CA ARG A 6 0.48 19.93 3.40
C ARG A 6 -0.88 19.78 2.72
N GLN A 7 -1.59 20.89 2.54
CA GLN A 7 -2.94 20.86 1.98
C GLN A 7 -2.92 20.34 0.54
N ALA A 8 -1.91 20.75 -0.24
CA ALA A 8 -1.68 20.23 -1.58
C ALA A 8 -1.46 18.71 -1.57
N ALA A 9 -0.60 18.19 -0.68
CA ALA A 9 -0.35 16.76 -0.57
C ALA A 9 -1.60 15.96 -0.15
N GLU A 10 -2.35 16.43 0.86
CA GLU A 10 -3.62 15.81 1.27
C GLU A 10 -4.64 15.80 0.12
N GLN A 11 -4.71 16.88 -0.67
CA GLN A 11 -5.60 16.98 -1.80
C GLN A 11 -5.20 16.02 -2.93
N VAL A 12 -3.91 15.92 -3.24
CA VAL A 12 -3.40 14.98 -4.26
C VAL A 12 -3.70 13.53 -3.85
N LEU A 13 -3.38 13.14 -2.61
CA LEU A 13 -3.64 11.77 -2.13
C LEU A 13 -5.12 11.39 -2.17
N ARG A 14 -6.01 12.34 -1.85
CA ARG A 14 -7.46 12.10 -1.88
C ARG A 14 -7.96 11.75 -3.29
N HIS A 15 -7.45 12.43 -4.32
CA HIS A 15 -7.94 12.27 -5.70
C HIS A 15 -7.16 11.22 -6.52
N ALA A 16 -5.94 10.86 -6.10
CA ALA A 16 -5.13 9.87 -6.79
C ALA A 16 -5.77 8.48 -6.72
N LYS A 17 -6.03 7.82 -7.85
CA LYS A 17 -6.57 6.44 -7.87
C LYS A 17 -5.55 5.38 -7.48
N SER A 18 -4.28 5.68 -7.72
CA SER A 18 -3.16 4.80 -7.45
C SER A 18 -2.04 5.62 -6.82
N ILE A 19 -1.41 5.10 -5.78
CA ILE A 19 -0.32 5.77 -5.09
C ILE A 19 0.88 4.83 -5.04
N LEU A 20 2.05 5.32 -5.47
CA LEU A 20 3.32 4.62 -5.33
C LEU A 20 4.14 5.30 -4.23
N VAL A 21 4.54 4.52 -3.24
CA VAL A 21 5.40 4.93 -2.12
C VAL A 21 6.76 4.27 -2.30
N ILE A 22 7.83 5.05 -2.21
CA ILE A 22 9.20 4.57 -2.47
C ILE A 22 10.09 4.92 -1.28
N GLY A 23 10.77 3.92 -0.71
CA GLY A 23 11.80 4.11 0.32
C GLY A 23 11.30 4.76 1.61
N TYR A 24 10.03 4.53 1.97
CA TYR A 24 9.41 5.12 3.15
C TYR A 24 9.10 4.05 4.19
N SER A 25 9.67 4.23 5.38
CA SER A 25 9.75 3.19 6.41
C SER A 25 8.45 2.98 7.21
N PHE A 26 7.47 3.90 7.14
CA PHE A 26 6.24 3.85 7.92
C PHE A 26 6.48 3.58 9.42
N THR A 27 7.47 4.24 10.02
CA THR A 27 7.72 4.13 11.46
C THR A 27 6.62 4.82 12.27
N GLU A 28 6.37 4.37 13.49
CA GLU A 28 5.40 4.96 14.43
C GLU A 28 5.67 6.45 14.71
N ASN A 29 6.92 6.90 14.59
CA ASN A 29 7.26 8.31 14.76
C ASN A 29 6.72 9.23 13.64
N ASP A 30 6.19 8.66 12.55
CA ASP A 30 5.56 9.38 11.45
C ASP A 30 4.11 8.93 11.22
N GLU A 31 3.33 9.00 12.30
CA GLU A 31 1.88 8.84 12.26
C GLU A 31 1.21 9.87 11.35
N TYR A 32 1.82 11.03 11.16
CA TYR A 32 1.20 12.12 10.43
C TYR A 32 0.96 11.75 8.96
N ILE A 33 2.01 11.30 8.26
CA ILE A 33 1.89 10.84 6.87
C ILE A 33 0.96 9.62 6.80
N SER A 34 1.11 8.69 7.73
CA SER A 34 0.27 7.48 7.80
C SER A 34 -1.23 7.83 7.93
N ARG A 35 -1.59 8.84 8.72
CA ARG A 35 -2.97 9.34 8.84
C ARG A 35 -3.47 10.00 7.55
N MET A 36 -2.60 10.65 6.77
CA MET A 36 -2.99 11.18 5.45
C MET A 36 -3.40 10.05 4.51
N PHE A 37 -2.66 8.93 4.52
CA PHE A 37 -3.04 7.74 3.76
C PHE A 37 -4.35 7.12 4.24
N SER A 38 -4.52 6.91 5.55
CA SER A 38 -5.78 6.38 6.12
C SER A 38 -6.99 7.21 5.66
N ARG A 39 -6.92 8.54 5.75
CA ARG A 39 -8.00 9.42 5.27
C ARG A 39 -8.24 9.32 3.76
N ALA A 40 -7.18 9.14 2.99
CA ALA A 40 -7.27 9.03 1.54
C ALA A 40 -7.95 7.71 1.12
N VAL A 41 -7.64 6.59 1.78
CA VAL A 41 -8.28 5.30 1.50
C VAL A 41 -9.67 5.16 2.11
N GLU A 42 -9.97 5.85 3.22
CA GLU A 42 -11.34 5.93 3.75
C GLU A 42 -12.27 6.68 2.79
N ALA A 43 -11.76 7.70 2.11
CA ALA A 43 -12.53 8.45 1.12
C ALA A 43 -12.74 7.66 -0.19
N ASP A 44 -11.91 6.67 -0.47
CA ASP A 44 -11.91 5.87 -1.69
C ASP A 44 -11.30 4.48 -1.42
N ALA A 45 -12.17 3.51 -1.14
CA ALA A 45 -11.78 2.15 -0.78
C ALA A 45 -11.23 1.34 -1.98
N ASP A 46 -11.40 1.84 -3.21
CA ASP A 46 -10.91 1.21 -4.43
C ASP A 46 -9.50 1.68 -4.82
N LYS A 47 -8.87 2.51 -3.98
CA LYS A 47 -7.54 3.05 -4.21
C LYS A 47 -6.47 1.97 -4.12
N ASP A 48 -5.59 1.90 -5.10
CA ASP A 48 -4.46 0.97 -5.10
C ASP A 48 -3.21 1.64 -4.53
N ILE A 49 -2.50 0.93 -3.65
CA ILE A 49 -1.24 1.41 -3.07
C ILE A 49 -0.12 0.44 -3.42
N PHE A 50 0.95 0.98 -3.98
CA PHE A 50 2.16 0.28 -4.34
C PHE A 50 3.26 0.75 -3.39
N VAL A 51 3.98 -0.18 -2.75
CA VAL A 51 5.09 0.12 -1.84
C VAL A 51 6.34 -0.51 -2.40
N LEU A 52 7.32 0.31 -2.74
CA LEU A 52 8.64 -0.10 -3.21
C LEU A 52 9.66 0.24 -2.14
N ASP A 53 10.34 -0.77 -1.62
CA ASP A 53 11.38 -0.59 -0.62
C ASP A 53 12.44 -1.69 -0.76
N LEU A 54 13.57 -1.54 -0.08
CA LEU A 54 14.64 -2.54 -0.07
C LEU A 54 14.23 -3.81 0.72
N GLU A 55 13.24 -3.69 1.59
CA GLU A 55 12.72 -4.77 2.43
C GLU A 55 11.18 -4.78 2.43
N SER A 56 10.54 -5.91 2.74
CA SER A 56 9.08 -6.00 2.81
C SER A 56 8.47 -5.36 4.07
N ALA A 57 9.29 -5.11 5.10
CA ALA A 57 8.83 -4.68 6.42
C ALA A 57 8.01 -3.38 6.41
N PRO A 58 8.31 -2.35 5.59
CA PRO A 58 7.50 -1.14 5.52
C PRO A 58 6.08 -1.38 5.00
N ALA A 59 5.91 -2.23 4.01
CA ALA A 59 4.58 -2.58 3.49
C ALA A 59 3.74 -3.31 4.55
N ASP A 60 4.36 -4.21 5.32
CA ASP A 60 3.67 -4.92 6.40
C ASP A 60 3.26 -3.98 7.54
N ARG A 61 4.13 -3.03 7.94
CA ARG A 61 3.78 -1.99 8.92
C ARG A 61 2.62 -1.13 8.43
N PHE A 62 2.66 -0.73 7.16
CA PHE A 62 1.62 0.09 6.57
C PHE A 62 0.27 -0.64 6.47
N ARG A 63 0.28 -1.92 6.09
CA ARG A 63 -0.92 -2.79 6.17
C ARG A 63 -1.48 -2.82 7.58
N GLN A 64 -0.66 -3.11 8.58
CA GLN A 64 -1.08 -3.17 9.98
C GLN A 64 -1.68 -1.84 10.46
N PHE A 65 -1.06 -0.72 10.08
CA PHE A 65 -1.57 0.61 10.38
C PHE A 65 -2.96 0.82 9.76
N LEU A 66 -3.14 0.51 8.48
CA LEU A 66 -4.41 0.71 7.77
C LEU A 66 -5.52 -0.23 8.25
N THR A 67 -5.23 -1.50 8.56
CA THR A 67 -6.22 -2.41 9.16
C THR A 67 -6.80 -1.84 10.47
N THR A 68 -5.99 -1.06 11.20
CA THR A 68 -6.40 -0.43 12.46
C THR A 68 -7.19 0.86 12.25
N HIS A 69 -6.84 1.65 11.22
CA HIS A 69 -7.33 3.01 11.03
C HIS A 69 -8.24 3.21 9.81
N ALA A 70 -8.52 2.18 9.01
CA ALA A 70 -9.35 2.26 7.81
C ALA A 70 -10.12 0.93 7.62
N GLN A 71 -11.16 0.71 8.44
CA GLN A 71 -11.85 -0.59 8.54
C GLN A 71 -12.49 -1.09 7.24
N ASN A 72 -12.82 -0.18 6.32
CA ASN A 72 -13.46 -0.52 5.04
C ASN A 72 -12.46 -0.74 3.89
N PHE A 73 -11.16 -0.55 4.14
CA PHE A 73 -10.14 -0.70 3.12
C PHE A 73 -9.63 -2.14 3.07
N ASP A 74 -9.64 -2.75 1.88
CA ASP A 74 -9.13 -4.10 1.65
C ASP A 74 -7.60 -4.12 1.52
N SER A 75 -6.91 -3.91 2.64
CA SER A 75 -5.44 -3.82 2.70
C SER A 75 -4.72 -5.03 2.12
N ASP A 76 -5.36 -6.21 2.12
CA ASP A 76 -4.76 -7.46 1.66
C ASP A 76 -4.70 -7.56 0.12
N ASN A 77 -5.66 -6.92 -0.58
CA ASN A 77 -5.76 -6.97 -2.04
C ASN A 77 -5.45 -5.64 -2.72
N ARG A 78 -5.38 -4.54 -1.96
CA ARG A 78 -5.13 -3.18 -2.48
C ARG A 78 -3.74 -2.63 -2.18
N ILE A 79 -2.92 -3.38 -1.42
CA ILE A 79 -1.51 -3.02 -1.14
C ILE A 79 -0.57 -4.01 -1.81
N PHE A 80 0.16 -3.53 -2.80
CA PHE A 80 1.14 -4.28 -3.58
C PHE A 80 2.54 -3.89 -3.14
N ASP A 81 3.35 -4.86 -2.73
CA ASP A 81 4.73 -4.66 -2.30
C ASP A 81 5.74 -5.14 -3.35
N PHE A 82 6.76 -4.31 -3.55
CA PHE A 82 7.91 -4.59 -4.41
C PHE A 82 9.16 -4.44 -3.57
N VAL A 83 10.00 -5.47 -3.60
CA VAL A 83 11.27 -5.49 -2.87
C VAL A 83 12.40 -5.33 -3.87
N GLY A 84 13.16 -4.25 -3.74
CA GLY A 84 14.27 -3.97 -4.64
C GLY A 84 14.76 -2.53 -4.57
N ASP A 85 15.89 -2.28 -5.23
CA ASP A 85 16.42 -0.92 -5.37
C ASP A 85 15.46 -0.07 -6.22
N GLY A 86 15.20 1.16 -5.77
CA GLY A 86 14.29 2.08 -6.43
C GLY A 86 14.74 2.49 -7.83
N GLU A 87 16.04 2.67 -8.04
CA GLU A 87 16.62 3.06 -9.33
C GLU A 87 16.49 1.94 -10.36
N GLU A 88 16.59 0.68 -9.92
CA GLU A 88 16.47 -0.49 -10.79
C GLU A 88 15.01 -0.91 -11.00
N THR A 89 14.20 -0.89 -9.93
CA THR A 89 12.86 -1.47 -9.91
C THR A 89 11.80 -0.52 -10.46
N LEU A 90 11.88 0.78 -10.14
CA LEU A 90 10.89 1.77 -10.57
C LEU A 90 10.75 1.83 -12.10
N PRO A 91 11.83 1.88 -12.90
CA PRO A 91 11.70 1.88 -14.36
C PRO A 91 10.98 0.63 -14.89
N LEU A 92 11.19 -0.54 -14.28
CA LEU A 92 10.53 -1.78 -14.68
C LEU A 92 9.02 -1.74 -14.39
N LEU A 93 8.62 -1.16 -13.26
CA LEU A 93 7.21 -0.96 -12.91
C LEU A 93 6.49 -0.01 -13.87
N LEU A 94 7.16 1.05 -14.30
CA LEU A 94 6.59 2.07 -15.19
C LEU A 94 6.49 1.62 -16.65
N GLN A 95 7.23 0.59 -17.06
CA GLN A 95 7.25 0.10 -18.45
C GLN A 95 6.02 -0.75 -18.85
N GLY A 96 5.11 -1.06 -17.92
CA GLY A 96 3.82 -1.66 -18.25
C GLY A 96 3.84 -3.15 -18.66
N PRO A 97 2.69 -3.72 -19.07
CA PRO A 97 2.40 -5.16 -18.97
C PRO A 97 3.10 -6.06 -19.99
N THR A 98 4.00 -5.56 -20.83
CA THR A 98 4.55 -6.38 -21.91
C THR A 98 5.69 -7.28 -21.49
N ASN A 99 6.43 -7.00 -20.40
CA ASN A 99 7.45 -7.89 -19.83
C ASN A 99 7.97 -7.50 -18.42
N GLY A 100 7.65 -6.30 -17.90
CA GLY A 100 8.36 -5.71 -16.74
C GLY A 100 8.06 -6.32 -15.37
N LEU A 101 6.94 -7.02 -15.20
CA LEU A 101 6.55 -7.64 -13.93
C LEU A 101 6.91 -9.13 -13.82
N ALA A 102 7.40 -9.75 -14.91
CA ALA A 102 7.68 -11.18 -14.96
C ALA A 102 9.00 -11.58 -14.27
N GLY A 103 9.85 -10.61 -13.92
CA GLY A 103 11.14 -10.83 -13.25
C GLY A 103 11.27 -10.17 -11.87
N LEU A 104 10.29 -9.37 -11.46
CA LEU A 104 10.24 -8.83 -10.11
C LEU A 104 9.55 -9.87 -9.21
N ASP A 105 10.12 -10.13 -8.04
CA ASP A 105 9.46 -10.92 -7.00
C ASP A 105 8.30 -10.08 -6.44
N VAL A 106 7.23 -9.98 -7.23
CA VAL A 106 5.99 -9.34 -6.82
C VAL A 106 5.40 -10.27 -5.77
N GLY A 107 5.53 -9.89 -4.51
CA GLY A 107 4.87 -10.58 -3.40
C GLY A 107 3.41 -10.77 -3.77
N LYS A 108 3.00 -12.00 -4.10
CA LYS A 108 1.60 -12.25 -4.42
C LYS A 108 0.76 -11.84 -3.21
N PRO A 109 -0.38 -11.17 -3.39
CA PRO A 109 -1.30 -10.92 -2.29
C PRO A 109 -1.57 -12.26 -1.59
N LYS A 110 -1.23 -12.33 -0.29
CA LYS A 110 -1.28 -13.55 0.51
C LYS A 110 -2.74 -14.00 0.60
N THR A 111 -3.18 -14.82 -0.34
CA THR A 111 -4.52 -15.40 -0.37
C THR A 111 -4.65 -16.37 0.80
N ARG A 112 -5.24 -15.90 1.91
CA ARG A 112 -5.54 -16.77 3.05
C ARG A 112 -6.67 -17.72 2.64
N LYS A 113 -6.35 -19.02 2.48
CA LYS A 113 -7.34 -20.11 2.41
C LYS A 113 -8.36 -19.90 3.53
N ARG A 114 -9.60 -19.54 3.18
CA ARG A 114 -10.75 -19.56 4.09
C ARG A 114 -10.83 -20.96 4.70
N ARG A 115 -10.40 -21.11 5.95
CA ARG A 115 -10.75 -22.26 6.78
C ARG A 115 -12.26 -22.22 6.94
N ARG A 116 -12.98 -23.06 6.19
CA ARG A 116 -14.40 -23.35 6.44
C ARG A 116 -14.49 -23.85 7.88
N ALA A 117 -15.12 -23.06 8.74
CA ALA A 117 -15.63 -23.57 10.00
C ALA A 117 -16.68 -24.64 9.66
N THR A 118 -16.34 -25.91 9.86
CA THR A 118 -17.33 -26.98 9.98
C THR A 118 -18.08 -26.74 11.27
N ALA A 119 -19.23 -26.08 11.17
CA ALA A 119 -20.26 -26.11 12.19
C ALA A 119 -20.78 -27.56 12.27
N ASN A 120 -20.29 -28.33 13.24
CA ASN A 120 -20.95 -29.55 13.66
C ASN A 120 -22.19 -29.16 14.46
N LEU A 121 -23.34 -29.12 13.79
CA LEU A 121 -24.64 -29.28 14.42
C LEU A 121 -24.81 -30.78 14.73
N LYS A 122 -24.76 -31.11 16.02
CA LYS A 122 -25.40 -32.29 16.60
C LYS A 122 -26.19 -31.85 17.82
#